data_AF-A0A7S0B7Y9-F1
#
_entry.id   AF-A0A7S0B7Y9-F1
#
_cell.length_a   1.000
_cell.length_b   1.000
_cell.length_c   1.000
_cell.angle_alpha   90.00
_cell.angle_beta   90.00
_cell.angle_gamma   90.00
#
_symmetry.space_group_name_H-M   'P 1'
#
loop_
_entity.id
_entity.type
_entity.pdbx_description
1 polymer ?
#
loop_
_entity_poly.entity_id
_entity_poly.type
_entity_poly.pdbx_seq_one_letter_code
_entity_poly.pdbx_strand_id
1 'polypeptide(L)'
;NSELQPAGNSGGCDPSAASAWSSGGQETLQLWEEEPQGRASWETVNYFIRMGGRFNIFIFLVLFLMKNLFDMAMNMVLASWTTDGSLASFQATKLGFMTDIGVEDPSRQKPNTYLLKFCFWWMLSIAAWFACWAGGHLFTLNISRGCHEAMVASLMRAPIDKFYDRTPVGRIMNRASNDMMNVDLQVFMRICSIMGMVWSIFVPLCYVHVVMPVWFTAASIPCYYILIALLRLYWKTMVPLRYLAEVCKSAVNAKLAEVENNNPSVRAYRKADAQLAEFQLAMADLIGARFASGTALRCWLAGRLLVLGGFFVTSLGLLIIWVPGVLDAGRASLCMMGVFSILSGVEGSIEVGASAQFQLIAMNRIHEYTRLPEEREGELVTDKTFTDLFVSLPRSALGSLVCREGEEGVEVIRCGAGQVILRQVHRRPALLAVPGCALADL
;
A
#
# COMPACT_ATOMS: atom_id res chain seq x y z
N ASN A 1 1.85 43.23 -63.98
CA ASN A 1 2.73 44.00 -64.88
C ASN A 1 4.08 44.18 -64.22
N SER A 2 5.11 43.82 -64.99
CA SER A 2 6.56 43.98 -64.81
C SER A 2 7.23 43.25 -63.65
N GLU A 3 7.79 42.09 -64.04
CA GLU A 3 9.01 41.46 -63.54
C GLU A 3 10.20 42.42 -63.44
N LEU A 4 11.16 42.10 -62.56
CA LEU A 4 12.60 42.07 -62.85
C LEU A 4 13.37 41.36 -61.70
N GLN A 5 13.94 40.21 -62.03
CA GLN A 5 15.08 39.52 -61.39
C GLN A 5 16.13 39.32 -62.53
N PRO A 6 17.38 38.83 -62.32
CA PRO A 6 18.27 38.79 -61.14
C PRO A 6 19.76 39.08 -61.48
N ALA A 7 20.62 39.19 -60.44
CA ALA A 7 22.06 38.83 -60.46
C ALA A 7 22.51 38.74 -58.98
N GLY A 8 23.22 37.75 -58.44
CA GLY A 8 23.96 36.62 -58.99
C GLY A 8 25.24 36.45 -58.14
N ASN A 9 25.37 35.29 -57.46
CA ASN A 9 26.55 34.77 -56.71
C ASN A 9 26.92 35.42 -55.37
N SER A 10 27.35 34.69 -54.32
CA SER A 10 27.58 33.25 -54.11
C SER A 10 28.01 33.03 -52.65
N GLY A 11 27.50 32.00 -51.98
CA GLY A 11 27.96 31.59 -50.65
C GLY A 11 26.94 30.68 -49.98
N GLY A 12 26.91 29.41 -50.39
CA GLY A 12 25.98 28.42 -49.86
C GLY A 12 26.27 28.11 -48.40
N CYS A 13 25.25 28.25 -47.55
CA CYS A 13 25.18 27.53 -46.27
C CYS A 13 24.32 26.28 -46.50
N ASP A 14 24.92 25.12 -46.23
CA ASP A 14 24.25 23.83 -46.21
C ASP A 14 23.01 23.85 -45.30
N PRO A 15 21.85 23.33 -45.75
CA PRO A 15 20.66 23.19 -44.91
C PRO A 15 20.72 21.97 -43.97
N SER A 16 21.87 21.29 -43.86
CA SER A 16 22.04 20.08 -43.03
C SER A 16 22.42 20.37 -41.57
N ALA A 17 22.67 21.63 -41.20
CA ALA A 17 23.03 22.02 -39.82
C ALA A 17 21.83 22.48 -38.96
N ALA A 18 20.65 22.68 -39.55
CA ALA A 18 19.46 23.20 -38.86
C ALA A 18 18.51 22.10 -38.32
N SER A 19 18.80 20.81 -38.53
CA SER A 19 17.97 19.69 -38.08
C SER A 19 18.51 18.92 -36.86
N ALA A 20 19.61 19.40 -36.25
CA ALA A 20 20.25 18.71 -35.11
C ALA A 20 19.86 19.27 -33.73
N TRP A 21 18.94 20.24 -33.64
CA TRP A 21 18.57 20.91 -32.38
C TRP A 21 17.13 20.63 -31.92
N SER A 22 16.51 19.53 -32.36
CA SER A 22 15.13 19.19 -31.97
C SER A 22 14.92 17.81 -31.34
N SER A 23 15.96 17.11 -30.90
CA SER A 23 15.83 15.76 -30.31
C SER A 23 16.49 15.56 -28.94
N GLY A 24 16.64 16.63 -28.16
CA GLY A 24 17.26 16.56 -26.82
C GLY A 24 16.62 17.45 -25.76
N GLY A 25 15.40 17.94 -26.00
CA GLY A 25 14.61 18.54 -24.94
C GLY A 25 14.10 17.41 -24.04
N GLN A 26 14.83 17.10 -22.97
CA GLN A 26 14.14 16.74 -21.74
C GLN A 26 13.21 17.92 -21.46
N GLU A 27 11.93 17.78 -21.82
CA GLU A 27 10.88 18.48 -21.10
C GLU A 27 11.27 18.29 -19.64
N THR A 28 11.58 19.40 -18.95
CA THR A 28 11.65 19.43 -17.50
C THR A 28 10.25 19.12 -17.01
N LEU A 29 9.89 17.83 -17.08
CA LEU A 29 8.80 17.21 -16.38
C LEU A 29 9.00 17.66 -14.94
N GLN A 30 8.04 18.47 -14.52
CA GLN A 30 7.91 18.96 -13.18
C GLN A 30 8.17 17.77 -12.23
N LEU A 31 9.19 17.85 -11.37
CA LEU A 31 9.68 16.84 -10.37
C LEU A 31 8.62 16.34 -9.36
N TRP A 32 7.36 16.63 -9.64
CA TRP A 32 6.15 16.25 -8.93
C TRP A 32 5.46 15.05 -9.59
N GLU A 33 5.85 14.70 -10.81
CA GLU A 33 5.20 13.64 -11.61
C GLU A 33 5.93 12.29 -11.59
N GLU A 34 7.17 12.21 -11.09
CA GLU A 34 7.78 10.93 -10.72
C GLU A 34 7.19 10.45 -9.38
N GLU A 35 5.88 10.19 -9.34
CA GLU A 35 5.45 9.08 -8.51
C GLU A 35 5.98 7.83 -9.20
N PRO A 36 6.82 7.00 -8.57
CA PRO A 36 7.01 5.63 -9.01
C PRO A 36 5.65 4.93 -8.86
N GLN A 37 4.81 5.09 -9.88
CA GLN A 37 3.60 4.32 -10.13
C GLN A 37 3.96 2.90 -10.62
N GLY A 38 5.18 2.47 -10.33
CA GLY A 38 5.66 1.12 -10.55
C GLY A 38 4.81 0.14 -9.74
N ARG A 39 4.64 -1.05 -10.31
CA ARG A 39 4.06 -2.18 -9.57
C ARG A 39 4.83 -2.36 -8.27
N ALA A 40 4.10 -2.62 -7.20
CA ALA A 40 4.67 -3.02 -5.91
C ALA A 40 5.77 -4.05 -6.10
N SER A 41 6.99 -3.73 -5.66
CA SER A 41 8.10 -4.66 -5.79
C SER A 41 7.97 -5.71 -4.69
N TRP A 42 8.30 -6.96 -5.01
CA TRP A 42 8.35 -8.03 -4.00
C TRP A 42 9.38 -7.72 -2.89
N GLU A 43 10.37 -6.89 -3.20
CA GLU A 43 11.34 -6.41 -2.24
C GLU A 43 10.69 -5.58 -1.13
N THR A 44 9.80 -4.63 -1.49
CA THR A 44 9.01 -3.86 -0.53
C THR A 44 8.20 -4.79 0.36
N VAL A 45 7.42 -5.71 -0.22
CA VAL A 45 6.60 -6.64 0.56
C VAL A 45 7.46 -7.45 1.55
N ASN A 46 8.61 -7.95 1.11
CA ASN A 46 9.54 -8.69 1.97
C ASN A 46 10.17 -7.80 3.07
N TYR A 47 10.41 -6.51 2.81
CA TYR A 47 10.87 -5.57 3.83
C TYR A 47 9.85 -5.40 4.96
N PHE A 48 8.58 -5.18 4.63
CA PHE A 48 7.50 -5.07 5.62
C PHE A 48 7.27 -6.40 6.37
N ILE A 49 7.37 -7.54 5.68
CA ILE A 49 7.31 -8.87 6.33
C ILE A 49 8.45 -9.06 7.33
N ARG A 50 9.65 -8.57 7.03
CA ARG A 50 10.79 -8.63 7.95
C ARG A 50 10.58 -7.71 9.15
N MET A 51 10.10 -6.48 8.93
CA MET A 51 9.76 -5.51 9.98
C MET A 51 8.73 -6.07 10.99
N GLY A 52 7.63 -6.66 10.50
CA GLY A 52 6.62 -7.24 11.40
C GLY A 52 7.03 -8.58 12.03
N GLY A 53 8.09 -9.21 11.51
CA GLY A 53 8.60 -10.51 11.94
C GLY A 53 8.02 -11.66 11.09
N ARG A 54 8.91 -12.41 10.43
CA ARG A 54 8.56 -13.55 9.56
C ARG A 54 7.78 -14.64 10.30
N PHE A 55 8.11 -14.86 11.57
CA PHE A 55 7.44 -15.84 12.41
C PHE A 55 6.01 -15.40 12.77
N ASN A 56 5.81 -14.12 13.08
CA ASN A 56 4.51 -13.57 13.42
C ASN A 56 3.52 -13.67 12.25
N ILE A 57 3.95 -13.29 11.04
CA ILE A 57 3.10 -13.44 9.85
C ILE A 57 2.83 -14.91 9.53
N PHE A 58 3.81 -15.81 9.72
CA PHE A 58 3.60 -17.24 9.52
C PHE A 58 2.56 -17.79 10.48
N ILE A 59 2.67 -17.50 11.78
CA ILE A 59 1.65 -17.87 12.77
C ILE A 59 0.29 -17.32 12.39
N PHE A 60 0.22 -16.04 12.02
CA PHE A 60 -1.02 -15.40 11.58
C PHE A 60 -1.66 -16.15 10.40
N LEU A 61 -0.87 -16.48 9.36
CA LEU A 61 -1.35 -17.24 8.20
C LEU A 61 -1.88 -18.63 8.59
N VAL A 62 -1.17 -19.33 9.47
CA VAL A 62 -1.56 -20.67 9.96
C VAL A 62 -2.84 -20.60 10.79
N LEU A 63 -2.95 -19.65 11.73
CA LEU A 63 -4.13 -19.46 12.55
C LEU A 63 -5.35 -19.08 11.72
N PHE A 64 -5.18 -18.21 10.72
CA PHE A 64 -6.26 -17.83 9.80
C PHE A 64 -6.73 -19.03 8.98
N LEU A 65 -5.81 -19.86 8.48
CA LEU A 65 -6.15 -21.11 7.81
C LEU A 65 -6.90 -22.06 8.74
N MET A 66 -6.38 -22.29 9.95
CA MET A 66 -7.02 -23.16 10.96
C MET A 66 -8.44 -22.69 11.28
N LYS A 67 -8.65 -21.39 11.47
CA LYS A 67 -9.99 -20.81 11.68
C LYS A 67 -10.95 -21.19 10.55
N ASN A 68 -10.54 -21.03 9.28
CA ASN A 68 -11.40 -21.38 8.14
C ASN A 68 -11.64 -22.90 8.02
N LEU A 69 -10.67 -23.72 8.39
CA LEU A 69 -10.83 -25.18 8.45
C LEU A 69 -11.79 -25.59 9.57
N PHE A 70 -11.76 -24.92 10.73
CA PHE A 70 -12.69 -25.17 11.83
C PHE A 70 -14.12 -24.76 11.47
N ASP A 71 -14.31 -23.63 10.76
CA ASP A 71 -15.62 -23.26 10.21
C ASP A 71 -16.13 -24.31 9.23
N MET A 72 -15.26 -24.84 8.35
CA MET A 72 -15.65 -25.91 7.43
C MET A 72 -15.99 -27.20 8.21
N ALA A 73 -15.20 -27.59 9.21
CA ALA A 73 -15.48 -28.76 10.04
C ALA A 73 -16.81 -28.63 10.81
N MET A 74 -17.09 -27.43 11.34
CA MET A 74 -18.39 -27.11 11.94
C MET A 74 -19.54 -27.32 10.95
N ASN A 75 -19.39 -26.80 9.73
CA ASN A 75 -20.40 -26.97 8.67
C ASN A 75 -20.54 -28.44 8.21
N MET A 76 -19.46 -29.22 8.23
CA MET A 76 -19.53 -30.67 7.95
C MET A 76 -20.29 -31.43 9.03
N VAL A 77 -20.11 -31.08 10.31
CA VAL A 77 -20.91 -31.65 11.40
C VAL A 77 -22.38 -31.29 11.21
N LEU A 78 -22.68 -30.04 10.87
CA LEU A 78 -24.05 -29.62 10.57
C LEU A 78 -24.64 -30.42 9.39
N ALA A 79 -23.88 -30.61 8.32
CA ALA A 79 -24.30 -31.41 7.17
C ALA A 79 -24.60 -32.87 7.55
N SER A 80 -23.76 -33.50 8.40
CA SER A 80 -24.03 -34.85 8.90
C SER A 80 -25.28 -34.90 9.78
N TRP A 81 -25.47 -33.89 10.63
CA TRP A 81 -26.63 -33.79 11.51
C TRP A 81 -27.94 -33.65 10.71
N THR A 82 -27.94 -32.82 9.67
CA THR A 82 -29.08 -32.66 8.75
C THR A 82 -29.38 -33.96 8.00
N THR A 83 -28.35 -34.70 7.58
CA THR A 83 -28.52 -35.97 6.85
C THR A 83 -29.25 -37.00 7.72
N ASP A 84 -28.76 -37.23 8.93
CA ASP A 84 -29.36 -38.20 9.84
C ASP A 84 -30.80 -37.80 10.22
N GLY A 85 -31.04 -36.51 10.45
CA GLY A 85 -32.39 -35.98 10.70
C GLY A 85 -33.34 -36.19 9.51
N SER A 86 -32.86 -36.02 8.28
CA SER A 86 -33.65 -36.24 7.07
C SER A 86 -33.97 -37.73 6.82
N LEU A 87 -33.06 -38.62 7.20
CA LEU A 87 -33.26 -40.06 7.10
C LEU A 87 -34.31 -40.53 8.12
N ALA A 88 -34.24 -40.01 9.35
CA ALA A 88 -35.19 -40.30 10.42
C ALA A 88 -36.61 -39.81 10.07
N SER A 89 -36.74 -38.60 9.53
CA SER A 89 -38.06 -38.07 9.11
C SER A 89 -38.64 -38.84 7.91
N PHE A 90 -37.81 -39.24 6.95
CA PHE A 90 -38.23 -40.07 5.81
C PHE A 90 -38.71 -41.45 6.26
N GLN A 91 -37.98 -42.12 7.16
CA GLN A 91 -38.39 -43.41 7.74
C GLN A 91 -39.70 -43.28 8.53
N ALA A 92 -39.86 -42.23 9.33
CA ALA A 92 -41.08 -41.97 10.08
C ALA A 92 -42.29 -41.73 9.17
N THR A 93 -42.13 -41.04 8.05
CA THR A 93 -43.22 -40.83 7.06
C THR A 93 -43.57 -42.12 6.32
N LYS A 94 -42.57 -42.95 6.01
CA LYS A 94 -42.77 -44.24 5.34
C LYS A 94 -43.43 -45.29 6.25
N LEU A 95 -43.06 -45.33 7.55
CA LEU A 95 -43.68 -46.21 8.54
C LEU A 95 -45.03 -45.69 9.07
N GLY A 96 -45.24 -44.36 9.12
CA GLY A 96 -46.51 -43.75 9.48
C GLY A 96 -47.64 -44.07 8.50
N PHE A 97 -47.31 -44.51 7.29
CA PHE A 97 -48.25 -45.08 6.33
C PHE A 97 -48.51 -46.59 6.52
N MET A 98 -47.69 -47.29 7.33
CA MET A 98 -47.74 -48.75 7.43
C MET A 98 -48.25 -49.33 8.76
N THR A 99 -48.03 -48.76 9.94
CA THR A 99 -48.56 -49.42 11.17
C THR A 99 -48.54 -48.55 12.43
N ASP A 100 -49.69 -48.55 13.11
CA ASP A 100 -49.94 -48.17 14.50
C ASP A 100 -49.40 -49.24 15.49
N ILE A 101 -48.14 -49.64 15.32
CA ILE A 101 -47.50 -50.68 16.14
C ILE A 101 -46.18 -50.16 16.69
N GLY A 102 -46.23 -49.63 17.92
CA GLY A 102 -45.17 -49.67 18.93
C GLY A 102 -43.70 -49.61 18.47
N VAL A 103 -43.35 -48.70 17.58
CA VAL A 103 -41.96 -48.45 17.21
C VAL A 103 -41.33 -47.63 18.32
N GLU A 104 -40.21 -48.09 18.88
CA GLU A 104 -39.38 -47.31 19.79
C GLU A 104 -39.17 -45.91 19.21
N ASP A 105 -39.55 -44.91 19.99
CA ASP A 105 -39.54 -43.49 19.65
C ASP A 105 -38.19 -43.10 19.02
N PRO A 106 -38.11 -42.86 17.68
CA PRO A 106 -36.85 -42.54 16.99
C PRO A 106 -36.30 -41.17 17.44
N SER A 107 -37.07 -40.43 18.24
CA SER A 107 -36.67 -39.20 18.92
C SER A 107 -35.54 -39.37 19.96
N ARG A 108 -35.15 -40.60 20.31
CA ARG A 108 -34.02 -40.89 21.22
C ARG A 108 -32.64 -40.94 20.56
N GLN A 109 -32.48 -40.48 19.34
CA GLN A 109 -31.17 -40.40 18.68
C GLN A 109 -30.37 -39.15 19.13
N LYS A 110 -29.72 -39.25 20.30
CA LYS A 110 -28.65 -38.40 20.88
C LYS A 110 -28.48 -36.96 20.30
N PRO A 111 -29.47 -36.06 20.41
CA PRO A 111 -29.34 -34.66 19.96
C PRO A 111 -28.13 -33.94 20.60
N ASN A 112 -27.75 -34.36 21.82
CA ASN A 112 -26.62 -33.77 22.55
C ASN A 112 -25.25 -34.02 21.88
N THR A 113 -25.05 -35.10 21.12
CA THR A 113 -23.71 -35.42 20.58
C THR A 113 -23.36 -34.57 19.35
N TYR A 114 -24.31 -34.35 18.45
CA TYR A 114 -24.10 -33.47 17.27
C TYR A 114 -23.95 -32.02 17.69
N LEU A 115 -24.81 -31.55 18.60
CA LEU A 115 -24.73 -30.21 19.17
C LEU A 115 -23.38 -29.98 19.86
N LEU A 116 -22.91 -30.93 20.68
CA LEU A 116 -21.61 -30.82 21.36
C LEU A 116 -20.45 -30.71 20.36
N LYS A 117 -20.44 -31.54 19.29
CA LYS A 117 -19.43 -31.48 18.23
C LYS A 117 -19.48 -30.14 17.48
N PHE A 118 -20.68 -29.65 17.18
CA PHE A 118 -20.88 -28.36 16.52
C PHE A 118 -20.34 -27.21 17.39
N CYS A 119 -20.75 -27.15 18.65
CA CYS A 119 -20.27 -26.15 19.60
C CYS A 119 -18.75 -26.24 19.81
N PHE A 120 -18.18 -27.44 19.84
CA PHE A 120 -16.74 -27.63 19.95
C PHE A 120 -15.98 -26.97 18.80
N TRP A 121 -16.34 -27.24 17.54
CA TRP A 121 -15.69 -26.63 16.37
C TRP A 121 -15.94 -25.13 16.29
N TRP A 122 -17.14 -24.67 16.66
CA TRP A 122 -17.48 -23.25 16.69
C TRP A 122 -16.64 -22.49 17.72
N MET A 123 -16.52 -23.02 18.95
CA MET A 123 -15.68 -22.43 20.00
C MET A 123 -14.20 -22.41 19.60
N LEU A 124 -13.72 -23.46 18.94
CA LEU A 124 -12.34 -23.52 18.45
C LEU A 124 -12.09 -22.51 17.32
N SER A 125 -13.07 -22.32 16.42
CA SER A 125 -13.02 -21.28 15.38
C SER A 125 -12.98 -19.87 16.00
N ILE A 126 -13.83 -19.61 17.00
CA ILE A 126 -13.84 -18.33 17.73
C ILE A 126 -12.50 -18.10 18.42
N ALA A 127 -11.97 -19.10 19.12
CA ALA A 127 -10.67 -18.99 19.78
C ALA A 127 -9.54 -18.70 18.77
N ALA A 128 -9.52 -19.41 17.63
CA ALA A 128 -8.56 -19.18 16.56
C ALA A 128 -8.72 -17.78 15.94
N TRP A 129 -9.96 -17.29 15.79
CA TRP A 129 -10.24 -15.94 15.32
C TRP A 129 -9.68 -14.86 16.25
N PHE A 130 -9.95 -14.96 17.57
CA PHE A 130 -9.39 -14.04 18.56
C PHE A 130 -7.86 -14.08 18.58
N ALA A 131 -7.26 -15.28 18.56
CA ALA A 131 -5.81 -15.43 18.50
C ALA A 131 -5.20 -14.81 17.23
N CYS A 132 -5.85 -15.02 16.09
CA CYS A 132 -5.44 -14.45 14.82
C CYS A 132 -5.53 -12.91 14.81
N TRP A 133 -6.61 -12.35 15.38
CA TRP A 133 -6.76 -10.90 15.50
C TRP A 133 -5.72 -10.30 16.44
N ALA A 134 -5.49 -10.91 17.61
CA ALA A 134 -4.47 -10.45 18.55
C ALA A 134 -3.06 -10.49 17.95
N GLY A 135 -2.67 -11.62 17.34
CA GLY A 135 -1.36 -11.76 16.69
C GLY A 135 -1.19 -10.84 15.48
N GLY A 136 -2.26 -10.63 14.72
CA GLY A 136 -2.30 -9.73 13.58
C GLY A 136 -2.13 -8.26 13.98
N HIS A 137 -2.80 -7.81 15.04
CA HIS A 137 -2.60 -6.46 15.58
C HIS A 137 -1.18 -6.24 16.07
N LEU A 138 -0.57 -7.22 16.76
CA LEU A 138 0.82 -7.13 17.19
C LEU A 138 1.78 -7.02 16.00
N PHE A 139 1.55 -7.80 14.94
CA PHE A 139 2.31 -7.71 13.70
C PHE A 139 2.25 -6.32 13.08
N THR A 140 1.06 -5.71 13.02
CA THR A 140 0.89 -4.36 12.47
C THR A 140 1.49 -3.28 13.35
N LEU A 141 1.41 -3.38 14.68
CA LEU A 141 2.07 -2.44 15.58
C LEU A 141 3.59 -2.47 15.41
N ASN A 142 4.18 -3.66 15.23
CA ASN A 142 5.61 -3.80 14.97
C ASN A 142 6.01 -3.17 13.63
N ILE A 143 5.20 -3.37 12.59
CA ILE A 143 5.41 -2.72 11.29
C ILE A 143 5.33 -1.20 11.41
N SER A 144 4.25 -0.69 11.99
CA SER A 144 4.01 0.74 12.17
C SER A 144 5.19 1.40 12.88
N ARG A 145 5.57 0.87 14.03
CA ARG A 145 6.69 1.38 14.82
C ARG A 145 8.00 1.32 14.06
N GLY A 146 8.33 0.16 13.48
CA GLY A 146 9.60 -0.02 12.75
C GLY A 146 9.70 0.85 11.50
N CYS A 147 8.62 0.98 10.73
CA CYS A 147 8.58 1.84 9.55
C CYS A 147 8.67 3.31 9.93
N HIS A 148 7.98 3.76 10.98
CA HIS A 148 8.05 5.13 11.45
C HIS A 148 9.45 5.47 11.97
N GLU A 149 10.05 4.63 12.83
CA GLU A 149 11.40 4.83 13.35
C GLU A 149 12.43 4.86 12.21
N ALA A 150 12.38 3.91 11.27
CA ALA A 150 13.30 3.88 10.13
C ALA A 150 13.13 5.07 9.18
N MET A 151 11.90 5.49 8.91
CA MET A 151 11.61 6.64 8.05
C MET A 151 12.10 7.93 8.68
N VAL A 152 11.85 8.15 9.97
CA VAL A 152 12.32 9.34 10.69
C VAL A 152 13.85 9.35 10.78
N ALA A 153 14.49 8.22 11.08
CA ALA A 153 15.95 8.12 11.13
C ALA A 153 16.59 8.45 9.77
N SER A 154 16.04 7.89 8.68
CA SER A 154 16.46 8.15 7.30
C SER A 154 16.28 9.62 6.91
N LEU A 155 15.14 10.24 7.28
CA LEU A 155 14.90 11.67 7.05
C LEU A 155 15.90 12.55 7.80
N MET A 156 16.16 12.29 9.08
CA MET A 156 17.10 13.08 9.88
C MET A 156 18.54 13.01 9.38
N ARG A 157 18.89 11.96 8.64
CA ARG A 157 20.21 11.77 8.02
C ARG A 157 20.22 12.15 6.55
N ALA A 158 19.11 12.61 5.98
CA ALA A 158 19.06 12.93 4.56
C ALA A 158 19.79 14.26 4.28
N PRO A 159 20.59 14.36 3.21
CA PRO A 159 21.35 15.56 2.86
C PRO A 159 20.44 16.70 2.40
N ILE A 160 20.75 17.92 2.83
CA ILE A 160 19.96 19.12 2.50
C ILE A 160 19.93 19.38 0.98
N ASP A 161 21.11 19.34 0.33
CA ASP A 161 21.31 19.70 -1.08
C ASP A 161 20.65 18.74 -2.08
N LYS A 162 20.61 17.44 -1.75
CA LYS A 162 20.10 16.41 -2.66
C LYS A 162 18.65 16.04 -2.40
N PHE A 163 18.20 16.09 -1.14
CA PHE A 163 16.86 15.65 -0.77
C PHE A 163 15.94 16.81 -0.44
N TYR A 164 16.28 17.66 0.53
CA TYR A 164 15.38 18.71 1.00
C TYR A 164 15.19 19.85 -0.01
N ASP A 165 16.23 20.22 -0.75
CA ASP A 165 16.12 21.25 -1.80
C ASP A 165 15.28 20.80 -3.01
N ARG A 166 15.20 19.47 -3.24
CA ARG A 166 14.45 18.88 -4.36
C ARG A 166 13.05 18.42 -3.97
N THR A 167 12.81 18.14 -2.69
CA THR A 167 11.58 17.50 -2.22
C THR A 167 10.73 18.52 -1.45
N PRO A 168 9.53 18.86 -1.93
CA PRO A 168 8.66 19.80 -1.25
C PRO A 168 8.28 19.32 0.16
N VAL A 169 8.32 20.22 1.14
CA VAL A 169 7.98 19.90 2.55
C VAL A 169 6.58 19.25 2.66
N GLY A 170 5.62 19.71 1.86
CA GLY A 170 4.27 19.14 1.81
C GLY A 170 4.25 17.66 1.38
N ARG A 171 5.16 17.24 0.49
CA ARG A 171 5.28 15.83 0.07
C ARG A 171 5.80 14.98 1.22
N ILE A 172 6.86 15.44 1.89
CA ILE A 172 7.43 14.76 3.07
C ILE A 172 6.36 14.59 4.14
N MET A 173 5.63 15.67 4.45
CA MET A 173 4.53 15.63 5.41
C MET A 173 3.45 14.64 5.00
N ASN A 174 3.04 14.61 3.71
CA ASN A 174 2.03 13.68 3.22
C ASN A 174 2.48 12.21 3.34
N ARG A 175 3.78 11.91 3.15
CA ARG A 175 4.33 10.55 3.36
C ARG A 175 4.34 10.19 4.85
N ALA A 176 4.80 11.11 5.70
CA ALA A 176 4.89 10.90 7.14
C ALA A 176 3.53 10.83 7.85
N SER A 177 2.48 11.43 7.27
CA SER A 177 1.12 11.44 7.82
C SER A 177 0.19 10.46 7.09
N ASN A 178 -0.24 10.78 5.87
CA ASN A 178 -1.28 10.02 5.17
C ASN A 178 -0.83 8.61 4.76
N ASP A 179 0.39 8.46 4.24
CA ASP A 179 0.89 7.12 3.90
C ASP A 179 1.16 6.29 5.16
N MET A 180 1.71 6.89 6.22
CA MET A 180 1.90 6.20 7.51
C MET A 180 0.56 5.79 8.13
N MET A 181 -0.45 6.66 8.13
CA MET A 181 -1.81 6.34 8.59
C MET A 181 -2.42 5.15 7.82
N ASN A 182 -2.13 5.02 6.51
CA ASN A 182 -2.52 3.84 5.75
C ASN A 182 -1.81 2.58 6.24
N VAL A 183 -0.51 2.65 6.55
CA VAL A 183 0.21 1.52 7.14
C VAL A 183 -0.34 1.13 8.50
N ASP A 184 -0.62 2.12 9.35
CA ASP A 184 -1.07 1.91 10.73
C ASP A 184 -2.47 1.29 10.80
N LEU A 185 -3.40 1.81 10.00
CA LEU A 185 -4.82 1.46 10.11
C LEU A 185 -5.31 0.50 9.02
N GLN A 186 -4.76 0.59 7.80
CA GLN A 186 -5.31 -0.13 6.66
C GLN A 186 -4.60 -1.44 6.39
N VAL A 187 -3.27 -1.52 6.54
CA VAL A 187 -2.51 -2.73 6.14
C VAL A 187 -3.04 -3.99 6.81
N PHE A 188 -3.32 -3.96 8.12
CA PHE A 188 -3.87 -5.11 8.83
C PHE A 188 -5.21 -5.57 8.23
N MET A 189 -6.17 -4.66 8.16
CA MET A 189 -7.51 -4.94 7.67
C MET A 189 -7.48 -5.45 6.23
N ARG A 190 -6.54 -4.96 5.42
CA ARG A 190 -6.39 -5.33 4.01
C ARG A 190 -5.76 -6.72 3.87
N ILE A 191 -4.75 -7.05 4.67
CA ILE A 191 -4.22 -8.42 4.75
C ILE A 191 -5.32 -9.40 5.16
N CYS A 192 -6.08 -9.08 6.22
CA CYS A 192 -7.22 -9.88 6.65
C CYS A 192 -8.28 -10.03 5.55
N SER A 193 -8.58 -8.97 4.80
CA SER A 193 -9.55 -9.01 3.70
C SER A 193 -9.08 -9.89 2.55
N ILE A 194 -7.80 -9.79 2.16
CA ILE A 194 -7.19 -10.63 1.10
C ILE A 194 -7.17 -12.08 1.55
N MET A 195 -6.75 -12.36 2.79
CA MET A 195 -6.75 -13.72 3.34
C MET A 195 -8.17 -14.27 3.43
N GLY A 196 -9.12 -13.46 3.90
CA GLY A 196 -10.54 -13.79 3.94
C GLY A 196 -11.05 -14.19 2.55
N MET A 197 -10.81 -13.35 1.54
CA MET A 197 -11.17 -13.60 0.15
C MET A 197 -10.53 -14.90 -0.39
N VAL A 198 -9.23 -15.11 -0.17
CA VAL A 198 -8.51 -16.31 -0.63
C VAL A 198 -9.15 -17.55 0.00
N TRP A 199 -9.24 -17.61 1.34
CA TRP A 199 -9.73 -18.80 2.02
C TRP A 199 -11.23 -19.02 1.84
N SER A 200 -12.04 -17.96 1.71
CA SER A 200 -13.48 -18.08 1.42
C SER A 200 -13.75 -18.69 0.05
N ILE A 201 -12.81 -18.54 -0.90
CA ILE A 201 -12.90 -19.17 -2.22
C ILE A 201 -12.29 -20.58 -2.17
N PHE A 202 -11.07 -20.73 -1.69
CA PHE A 202 -10.35 -22.00 -1.78
C PHE A 202 -10.94 -23.09 -0.87
N VAL A 203 -11.33 -22.80 0.37
CA VAL A 203 -11.78 -23.85 1.31
C VAL A 203 -13.07 -24.54 0.83
N PRO A 204 -14.14 -23.83 0.45
CA PRO A 204 -15.34 -24.47 -0.10
C PRO A 204 -15.10 -25.15 -1.44
N LEU A 205 -14.28 -24.55 -2.31
CA LEU A 205 -13.96 -25.13 -3.62
C LEU A 205 -13.17 -26.44 -3.48
N CYS A 206 -12.18 -26.49 -2.59
CA CYS A 206 -11.43 -27.70 -2.27
C CYS A 206 -12.36 -28.78 -1.69
N TYR A 207 -13.27 -28.41 -0.78
CA TYR A 207 -14.25 -29.34 -0.22
C TYR A 207 -15.12 -29.97 -1.31
N VAL A 208 -15.64 -29.17 -2.25
CA VAL A 208 -16.43 -29.66 -3.39
C VAL A 208 -15.65 -30.68 -4.21
N HIS A 209 -14.37 -30.41 -4.51
CA HIS A 209 -13.55 -31.33 -5.30
C HIS A 209 -13.09 -32.59 -4.57
N VAL A 210 -12.98 -32.56 -3.24
CA VAL A 210 -12.68 -33.74 -2.42
C VAL A 210 -13.89 -34.66 -2.31
N VAL A 211 -15.08 -34.06 -2.24
CA VAL A 211 -16.34 -34.78 -2.01
C VAL A 211 -16.98 -35.27 -3.31
N MET A 212 -16.81 -34.53 -4.41
CA MET A 212 -17.31 -34.93 -5.72
C MET A 212 -16.40 -35.96 -6.42
N PRO A 213 -16.96 -36.80 -7.31
CA PRO A 213 -16.18 -37.74 -8.10
C PRO A 213 -15.11 -37.06 -8.97
N VAL A 214 -14.01 -37.77 -9.22
CA VAL A 214 -12.84 -37.26 -9.98
C VAL A 214 -13.21 -36.74 -11.37
N TRP A 215 -14.18 -37.36 -12.04
CA TRP A 215 -14.64 -36.92 -13.37
C TRP A 215 -15.31 -35.53 -13.35
N PHE A 216 -15.95 -35.13 -12.23
CA PHE A 216 -16.50 -33.77 -12.08
C PHE A 216 -15.36 -32.75 -12.01
N THR A 217 -14.32 -33.06 -11.24
CA THR A 217 -13.11 -32.24 -11.17
C THR A 217 -12.46 -32.10 -12.54
N ALA A 218 -12.34 -33.19 -13.31
CA ALA A 218 -11.84 -33.13 -14.68
C ALA A 218 -12.72 -32.24 -15.59
N ALA A 219 -14.05 -32.37 -15.50
CA ALA A 219 -15.00 -31.56 -16.27
C ALA A 219 -14.99 -30.06 -15.91
N SER A 220 -14.54 -29.71 -14.70
CA SER A 220 -14.43 -28.31 -14.24
C SER A 220 -13.20 -27.56 -14.78
N ILE A 221 -12.18 -28.28 -15.27
CA ILE A 221 -10.91 -27.69 -15.75
C ILE A 221 -11.10 -26.59 -16.81
N PRO A 222 -11.94 -26.77 -17.85
CA PRO A 222 -12.19 -25.71 -18.84
C PRO A 222 -12.81 -24.45 -18.23
N CYS A 223 -13.68 -24.60 -17.22
CA CYS A 223 -14.26 -23.45 -16.52
C CYS A 223 -13.16 -22.65 -15.79
N TYR A 224 -12.23 -23.32 -15.11
CA TYR A 224 -11.09 -22.65 -14.48
C TYR A 224 -10.16 -21.97 -15.48
N TYR A 225 -9.94 -22.59 -16.64
CA TYR A 225 -9.15 -21.97 -17.71
C TYR A 225 -9.79 -20.65 -18.18
N ILE A 226 -11.10 -20.65 -18.44
CA ILE A 226 -11.85 -19.45 -18.84
C ILE A 226 -11.80 -18.39 -17.72
N LEU A 227 -12.01 -18.79 -16.47
CA LEU A 227 -11.90 -17.91 -15.29
C LEU A 227 -10.55 -17.20 -15.26
N ILE A 228 -9.45 -17.95 -15.37
CA ILE A 228 -8.09 -17.40 -15.33
C ILE A 228 -7.81 -16.51 -16.54
N ALA A 229 -8.32 -16.85 -17.73
CA ALA A 229 -8.21 -16.01 -18.92
C ALA A 229 -8.92 -14.65 -18.75
N LEU A 230 -10.14 -14.65 -18.20
CA LEU A 230 -10.90 -13.43 -17.91
C LEU A 230 -10.20 -12.56 -16.86
N LEU A 231 -9.70 -13.17 -15.78
CA LEU A 231 -8.95 -12.45 -14.75
C LEU A 231 -7.67 -11.82 -15.32
N ARG A 232 -6.91 -12.55 -16.14
CA ARG A 232 -5.71 -12.01 -16.80
C ARG A 232 -6.04 -10.82 -17.70
N LEU A 233 -7.12 -10.90 -18.47
CA LEU A 233 -7.57 -9.79 -19.32
C LEU A 233 -7.98 -8.58 -18.48
N TYR A 234 -8.73 -8.79 -17.41
CA TYR A 234 -9.12 -7.74 -16.46
C TYR A 234 -7.89 -7.00 -15.92
N TRP A 235 -6.93 -7.73 -15.34
CA TRP A 235 -5.74 -7.11 -14.73
C TRP A 235 -4.85 -6.39 -15.74
N LYS A 236 -4.78 -6.89 -16.98
CA LYS A 236 -4.04 -6.23 -18.06
C LYS A 236 -4.67 -4.88 -18.44
N THR A 237 -5.99 -4.79 -18.46
CA THR A 237 -6.73 -3.56 -18.85
C THR A 237 -6.91 -2.59 -17.69
N MET A 238 -7.09 -3.09 -16.47
CA MET A 238 -7.39 -2.29 -15.28
C MET A 238 -6.23 -1.35 -14.89
N VAL A 239 -4.99 -1.83 -15.01
CA VAL A 239 -3.81 -1.04 -14.60
C VAL A 239 -3.62 0.23 -15.44
N PRO A 240 -3.56 0.17 -16.79
CA PRO A 240 -3.47 1.38 -17.62
C PRO A 240 -4.66 2.32 -17.46
N LEU A 241 -5.87 1.79 -17.25
CA LEU A 241 -7.06 2.61 -17.11
C LEU A 241 -7.09 3.38 -15.79
N ARG A 242 -6.53 2.80 -14.73
CA ARG A 242 -6.29 3.50 -13.45
C ARG A 242 -5.22 4.55 -13.57
N TYR A 243 -4.14 4.27 -14.30
CA TYR A 243 -3.10 5.25 -14.60
C TYR A 243 -3.71 6.48 -15.28
N LEU A 244 -4.53 6.25 -16.32
CA LEU A 244 -5.26 7.31 -17.01
C LEU A 244 -6.13 8.13 -16.04
N ALA A 245 -6.84 7.49 -15.13
CA ALA A 245 -7.69 8.17 -14.14
C ALA A 245 -6.87 9.07 -13.18
N GLU A 246 -5.67 8.67 -12.78
CA GLU A 246 -4.78 9.50 -11.95
C GLU A 246 -4.17 10.65 -12.76
N VAL A 247 -3.83 10.45 -14.04
CA VAL A 247 -3.37 11.53 -14.94
C VAL A 247 -4.45 12.58 -15.11
N CYS A 248 -5.70 12.19 -15.41
CA CYS A 248 -6.83 13.12 -15.52
C CYS A 248 -7.06 13.88 -14.20
N LYS A 249 -6.89 13.21 -13.06
CA LYS A 249 -7.04 13.85 -11.74
C LYS A 249 -5.95 14.90 -11.50
N SER A 250 -4.71 14.61 -11.89
CA SER A 250 -3.62 15.58 -11.82
C SER A 250 -3.91 16.80 -12.69
N ALA A 251 -4.38 16.60 -13.93
CA ALA A 251 -4.74 17.68 -14.85
C ALA A 251 -5.84 18.60 -14.28
N VAL A 252 -6.88 18.03 -13.65
CA VAL A 252 -7.92 18.80 -12.96
C VAL A 252 -7.34 19.64 -11.81
N ASN A 253 -6.48 19.06 -10.98
CA ASN A 253 -5.84 19.77 -9.87
C ASN A 253 -4.91 20.89 -10.36
N ALA A 254 -4.18 20.65 -11.44
CA ALA A 254 -3.31 21.66 -12.06
C ALA A 254 -4.12 22.86 -12.58
N LYS A 255 -5.25 22.61 -13.25
CA LYS A 255 -6.16 23.67 -13.71
C LYS A 255 -6.79 24.45 -12.56
N LEU A 256 -7.16 23.77 -11.47
CA LEU A 256 -7.67 24.44 -10.27
C LEU A 256 -6.60 25.36 -9.66
N ALA A 257 -5.36 24.88 -9.50
CA ALA A 257 -4.25 25.66 -8.97
C ALA A 257 -3.89 26.86 -9.87
N GLU A 258 -3.96 26.69 -11.20
CA GLU A 258 -3.75 27.78 -12.17
C GLU A 258 -4.78 28.91 -11.96
N VAL A 259 -6.05 28.55 -11.79
CA VAL A 259 -7.13 29.53 -11.56
C VAL A 259 -7.00 30.20 -10.19
N GLU A 260 -6.64 29.46 -9.14
CA GLU A 260 -6.44 30.03 -7.80
C GLU A 260 -5.32 31.07 -7.79
N ASN A 261 -4.18 30.76 -8.41
CA ASN A 261 -3.03 31.66 -8.48
C ASN A 261 -3.28 32.87 -9.39
N ASN A 262 -4.03 32.70 -10.48
CA ASN A 262 -4.26 33.74 -11.49
C ASN A 262 -5.65 34.38 -11.42
N ASN A 263 -6.38 34.20 -10.31
CA ASN A 263 -7.77 34.65 -10.18
C ASN A 263 -7.98 36.15 -10.52
N PRO A 264 -7.16 37.10 -10.03
CA PRO A 264 -7.31 38.52 -10.40
C PRO A 264 -7.18 38.75 -11.91
N SER A 265 -6.23 38.07 -12.56
CA SER A 265 -5.97 38.17 -14.00
C SER A 265 -7.14 37.59 -14.82
N VAL A 266 -7.65 36.41 -14.45
CA VAL A 266 -8.80 35.78 -15.12
C VAL A 266 -10.02 36.70 -15.07
N ARG A 267 -10.26 37.34 -13.92
CA ARG A 267 -11.37 38.29 -13.74
C ARG A 267 -11.14 39.60 -14.51
N ALA A 268 -9.92 40.14 -14.50
CA ALA A 268 -9.57 41.35 -15.23
C ALA A 268 -9.76 41.21 -16.74
N TYR A 269 -9.35 40.07 -17.31
CA TYR A 269 -9.53 39.77 -18.74
C TYR A 269 -10.91 39.21 -19.11
N ARG A 270 -11.82 39.06 -18.14
CA ARG A 270 -13.18 38.50 -18.32
C ARG A 270 -13.18 37.13 -19.02
N LYS A 271 -12.20 36.26 -18.70
CA LYS A 271 -12.04 34.92 -19.29
C LYS A 271 -12.55 33.78 -18.39
N ALA A 272 -13.39 34.09 -17.40
CA ALA A 272 -13.90 33.11 -16.45
C ALA A 272 -14.66 31.97 -17.14
N ASP A 273 -15.54 32.28 -18.10
CA ASP A 273 -16.34 31.25 -18.81
C ASP A 273 -15.47 30.31 -19.65
N ALA A 274 -14.41 30.82 -20.28
CA ALA A 274 -13.47 30.01 -21.06
C ALA A 274 -12.69 29.05 -20.16
N GLN A 275 -12.20 29.54 -19.02
CA GLN A 275 -11.51 28.71 -18.03
C GLN A 275 -12.45 27.66 -17.41
N LEU A 276 -13.71 28.02 -17.17
CA LEU A 276 -14.73 27.08 -16.70
C LEU A 276 -15.00 25.97 -17.72
N ALA A 277 -15.09 26.31 -19.02
CA ALA A 277 -15.27 25.32 -20.08
C ALA A 277 -14.08 24.34 -20.16
N GLU A 278 -12.84 24.83 -20.08
CA GLU A 278 -11.65 23.97 -20.02
C GLU A 278 -11.67 23.06 -18.79
N PHE A 279 -12.04 23.60 -17.62
CA PHE A 279 -12.15 22.82 -16.39
C PHE A 279 -13.23 21.75 -16.48
N GLN A 280 -14.39 22.05 -17.08
CA GLN A 280 -15.47 21.10 -17.31
C GLN A 280 -15.04 19.93 -18.21
N LEU A 281 -14.26 20.19 -19.25
CA LEU A 281 -13.71 19.14 -20.12
C LEU A 281 -12.74 18.23 -19.34
N ALA A 282 -11.79 18.80 -18.60
CA ALA A 282 -10.87 18.02 -17.77
C ALA A 282 -11.61 17.19 -16.70
N MET A 283 -12.67 17.75 -16.11
CA MET A 283 -13.55 17.03 -15.18
C MET A 283 -14.32 15.90 -15.85
N ALA A 284 -14.83 16.11 -17.07
CA ALA A 284 -15.52 15.07 -17.83
C ALA A 284 -14.58 13.89 -18.13
N ASP A 285 -13.33 14.17 -18.52
CA ASP A 285 -12.31 13.15 -18.75
C ASP A 285 -12.00 12.37 -17.47
N LEU A 286 -11.86 13.07 -16.32
CA LEU A 286 -11.66 12.43 -15.02
C LEU A 286 -12.84 11.52 -14.63
N ILE A 287 -14.07 11.99 -14.80
CA ILE A 287 -15.27 11.21 -14.49
C ILE A 287 -15.34 9.98 -15.41
N GLY A 288 -15.09 10.15 -16.71
CA GLY A 288 -15.06 9.07 -17.69
C GLY A 288 -14.01 8.01 -17.35
N ALA A 289 -12.78 8.42 -17.06
CA ALA A 289 -11.68 7.52 -16.69
C ALA A 289 -11.96 6.77 -15.36
N ARG A 290 -12.50 7.45 -14.35
CA ARG A 290 -12.90 6.81 -13.07
C ARG A 290 -14.06 5.84 -13.24
N PHE A 291 -15.07 6.22 -14.02
CA PHE A 291 -16.21 5.35 -14.31
C PHE A 291 -15.76 4.09 -15.05
N ALA A 292 -14.90 4.24 -16.06
CA ALA A 292 -14.38 3.13 -16.84
C ALA A 292 -13.52 2.17 -15.97
N SER A 293 -12.59 2.71 -15.18
CA SER A 293 -11.67 1.92 -14.35
C SER A 293 -12.31 1.29 -13.11
N GLY A 294 -13.23 2.00 -12.44
CA GLY A 294 -13.83 1.55 -11.19
C GLY A 294 -15.12 0.76 -11.35
N THR A 295 -16.01 1.22 -12.22
CA THR A 295 -17.37 0.67 -12.32
C THR A 295 -17.51 -0.23 -13.53
N ALA A 296 -17.28 0.28 -14.75
CA ALA A 296 -17.57 -0.44 -15.98
C ALA A 296 -16.77 -1.75 -16.10
N LEU A 297 -15.45 -1.69 -15.89
CA LEU A 297 -14.58 -2.86 -15.99
C LEU A 297 -14.88 -3.91 -14.89
N ARG A 298 -15.24 -3.45 -13.70
CA ARG A 298 -15.61 -4.30 -12.55
C ARG A 298 -16.92 -5.03 -12.82
N CYS A 299 -17.97 -4.31 -13.26
CA CYS A 299 -19.26 -4.90 -13.64
C CYS A 299 -19.12 -5.85 -14.84
N TRP A 300 -18.27 -5.52 -15.81
CA TRP A 300 -17.98 -6.39 -16.94
C TRP A 300 -17.40 -7.75 -16.49
N LEU A 301 -16.39 -7.74 -15.61
CA LEU A 301 -15.81 -8.97 -15.09
C LEU A 301 -16.81 -9.71 -14.19
N ALA A 302 -17.42 -9.02 -13.23
CA ALA A 302 -18.37 -9.62 -12.29
C ALA A 302 -19.54 -10.30 -13.02
N GLY A 303 -20.12 -9.65 -14.03
CA GLY A 303 -21.19 -10.24 -14.84
C GLY A 303 -20.77 -11.51 -15.57
N ARG A 304 -19.56 -11.55 -16.15
CA ARG A 304 -19.04 -12.75 -16.83
C ARG A 304 -18.74 -13.89 -15.84
N LEU A 305 -18.22 -13.56 -14.67
CA LEU A 305 -17.97 -14.53 -13.61
C LEU A 305 -19.27 -15.06 -12.99
N LEU A 306 -20.31 -14.21 -12.89
CA LEU A 306 -21.64 -14.64 -12.46
C LEU A 306 -22.27 -15.63 -13.44
N VAL A 307 -22.15 -15.41 -14.75
CA VAL A 307 -22.64 -16.36 -15.77
C VAL A 307 -21.86 -17.67 -15.71
N LEU A 308 -20.53 -17.61 -15.65
CA LEU A 308 -19.67 -18.80 -15.57
C LEU A 308 -19.92 -19.60 -14.28
N GLY A 309 -19.99 -18.91 -13.14
CA GLY A 309 -20.26 -19.52 -11.84
C GLY A 309 -21.70 -20.03 -11.72
N GLY A 310 -22.67 -19.36 -12.36
CA GLY A 310 -24.05 -19.87 -12.48
C GLY A 310 -24.11 -21.18 -13.25
N PHE A 311 -23.37 -21.29 -14.38
CA PHE A 311 -23.22 -22.55 -15.10
C PHE A 311 -22.57 -23.65 -14.24
N PHE A 312 -21.56 -23.29 -13.44
CA PHE A 312 -20.90 -24.22 -12.51
C PHE A 312 -21.84 -24.69 -11.38
N VAL A 313 -22.61 -23.80 -10.74
CA VAL A 313 -23.60 -24.16 -9.70
C VAL A 313 -24.72 -25.03 -10.26
N THR A 314 -25.25 -24.67 -11.43
CA THR A 314 -26.33 -25.43 -12.07
C THR A 314 -25.87 -26.82 -12.50
N SER A 315 -24.68 -26.96 -13.09
CA SER A 315 -24.11 -28.27 -13.41
C SER A 315 -23.86 -29.12 -12.16
N LEU A 316 -23.35 -28.53 -11.07
CA LEU A 316 -23.23 -29.21 -9.77
C LEU A 316 -24.59 -29.74 -9.30
N GLY A 317 -25.65 -28.96 -9.42
CA GLY A 317 -27.00 -29.34 -9.00
C GLY A 317 -27.62 -30.44 -9.84
N LEU A 318 -27.48 -30.35 -11.15
CA LEU A 318 -27.95 -31.41 -12.05
C LEU A 318 -27.24 -32.73 -11.75
N LEU A 319 -25.94 -32.72 -11.46
CA LEU A 319 -25.20 -33.93 -11.12
C LEU A 319 -25.64 -34.54 -9.78
N ILE A 320 -25.88 -33.71 -8.77
CA ILE A 320 -26.43 -34.16 -7.48
C ILE A 320 -27.79 -34.86 -7.68
N ILE A 321 -28.62 -34.37 -8.60
CA ILE A 321 -29.95 -34.93 -8.88
C ILE A 321 -29.86 -36.19 -9.76
N TRP A 322 -29.04 -36.16 -10.81
CA TRP A 322 -28.99 -37.21 -11.83
C TRP A 322 -28.20 -38.46 -11.41
N VAL A 323 -27.25 -38.33 -10.50
CA VAL A 323 -26.44 -39.47 -10.05
C VAL A 323 -26.82 -39.82 -8.60
N PRO A 324 -27.86 -40.66 -8.41
CA PRO A 324 -28.34 -41.01 -7.09
C PRO A 324 -27.25 -41.74 -6.30
N GLY A 325 -27.09 -41.38 -5.02
CA GLY A 325 -26.13 -42.00 -4.11
C GLY A 325 -24.70 -41.45 -4.18
N VAL A 326 -24.41 -40.45 -5.02
CA VAL A 326 -23.07 -39.80 -5.01
C VAL A 326 -22.86 -39.00 -3.74
N LEU A 327 -23.89 -38.30 -3.26
CA LEU A 327 -23.83 -37.51 -2.03
C LEU A 327 -25.07 -37.66 -1.17
N ASP A 328 -24.85 -37.65 0.14
CA ASP A 328 -25.89 -37.46 1.15
C ASP A 328 -26.49 -36.06 1.08
N ALA A 329 -27.77 -35.92 1.44
CA ALA A 329 -28.52 -34.67 1.33
C ALA A 329 -27.83 -33.48 2.03
N GLY A 330 -27.25 -33.68 3.21
CA GLY A 330 -26.53 -32.62 3.92
C GLY A 330 -25.22 -32.22 3.24
N ARG A 331 -24.45 -33.19 2.71
CA ARG A 331 -23.19 -32.90 2.01
C ARG A 331 -23.44 -32.19 0.68
N ALA A 332 -24.48 -32.60 -0.04
CA ALA A 332 -24.94 -31.94 -1.26
C ALA A 332 -25.32 -30.48 -0.99
N SER A 333 -26.08 -30.24 0.08
CA SER A 333 -26.48 -28.88 0.50
C SER A 333 -25.28 -28.01 0.86
N LEU A 334 -24.30 -28.56 1.58
CA LEU A 334 -23.08 -27.85 1.93
C LEU A 334 -22.23 -27.48 0.70
N CYS A 335 -22.10 -28.40 -0.27
CA CYS A 335 -21.42 -28.11 -1.54
C CYS A 335 -22.11 -26.97 -2.29
N MET A 336 -23.44 -27.02 -2.39
CA MET A 336 -24.24 -25.99 -3.03
C MET A 336 -24.08 -24.62 -2.37
N MET A 337 -24.23 -24.56 -1.05
CA MET A 337 -24.06 -23.33 -0.28
C MET A 337 -22.66 -22.75 -0.43
N GLY A 338 -21.63 -23.61 -0.41
CA GLY A 338 -20.24 -23.20 -0.58
C GLY A 338 -19.99 -22.53 -1.93
N VAL A 339 -20.41 -23.16 -3.04
CA VAL A 339 -20.24 -22.59 -4.38
C VAL A 339 -21.09 -21.33 -4.57
N PHE A 340 -22.32 -21.32 -4.05
CA PHE A 340 -23.18 -20.14 -4.11
C PHE A 340 -22.60 -18.95 -3.34
N SER A 341 -22.00 -19.20 -2.17
CA SER A 341 -21.31 -18.16 -1.39
C SER A 341 -20.11 -17.58 -2.13
N ILE A 342 -19.39 -18.40 -2.90
CA ILE A 342 -18.33 -17.90 -3.78
C ILE A 342 -18.94 -16.99 -4.85
N LEU A 343 -20.03 -17.42 -5.47
CA LEU A 343 -20.72 -16.69 -6.54
C LEU A 343 -21.24 -15.32 -6.07
N SER A 344 -21.87 -15.26 -4.90
CA SER A 344 -22.37 -14.02 -4.32
C SER A 344 -21.26 -13.06 -3.88
N GLY A 345 -20.10 -13.60 -3.50
CA GLY A 345 -18.93 -12.82 -3.06
C GLY A 345 -17.98 -12.36 -4.18
N VAL A 346 -18.24 -12.70 -5.45
CA VAL A 346 -17.31 -12.42 -6.56
C VAL A 346 -17.02 -10.93 -6.70
N GLU A 347 -18.04 -10.07 -6.66
CA GLU A 347 -17.88 -8.63 -6.86
C GLU A 347 -17.01 -8.01 -5.77
N GLY A 348 -17.26 -8.36 -4.50
CA GLY A 348 -16.43 -7.93 -3.37
C GLY A 348 -15.01 -8.48 -3.44
N SER A 349 -14.82 -9.70 -3.95
CA SER A 349 -13.50 -10.30 -4.15
C SER A 349 -12.66 -9.51 -5.17
N ILE A 350 -13.28 -9.09 -6.29
CA ILE A 350 -12.62 -8.23 -7.28
C ILE A 350 -12.21 -6.90 -6.64
N GLU A 351 -13.08 -6.30 -5.82
CA GLU A 351 -12.82 -5.04 -5.14
C GLU A 351 -11.69 -5.13 -4.10
N VAL A 352 -11.63 -6.22 -3.31
CA VAL A 352 -10.55 -6.46 -2.36
C VAL A 352 -9.20 -6.56 -3.08
N GLY A 353 -9.13 -7.35 -4.16
CA GLY A 353 -7.91 -7.45 -4.97
C GLY A 353 -7.52 -6.10 -5.57
N ALA A 354 -8.50 -5.37 -6.11
CA ALA A 354 -8.31 -4.05 -6.69
C ALA A 354 -7.81 -3.01 -5.66
N SER A 355 -8.28 -3.10 -4.42
CA SER A 355 -7.92 -2.19 -3.32
C SER A 355 -6.54 -2.52 -2.73
N ALA A 356 -6.15 -3.80 -2.73
CA ALA A 356 -4.84 -4.24 -2.26
C ALA A 356 -3.69 -3.54 -3.00
N GLN A 357 -3.85 -3.31 -4.30
CA GLN A 357 -2.85 -2.62 -5.11
C GLN A 357 -2.55 -1.20 -4.58
N PHE A 358 -3.55 -0.44 -4.15
CA PHE A 358 -3.34 0.92 -3.65
C PHE A 358 -2.53 0.94 -2.35
N GLN A 359 -2.78 -0.04 -1.48
CA GLN A 359 -2.06 -0.17 -0.22
C GLN A 359 -0.60 -0.53 -0.45
N LEU A 360 -0.35 -1.42 -1.42
CA LEU A 360 1.02 -1.77 -1.80
C LEU A 360 1.79 -0.57 -2.40
N ILE A 361 1.11 0.32 -3.13
CA ILE A 361 1.72 1.56 -3.64
C ILE A 361 2.08 2.49 -2.47
N ALA A 362 1.20 2.67 -1.49
CA ALA A 362 1.51 3.47 -0.29
C ALA A 362 2.72 2.90 0.48
N MET A 363 2.78 1.57 0.63
CA MET A 363 3.91 0.88 1.24
C MET A 363 5.23 1.09 0.48
N ASN A 364 5.21 1.04 -0.86
CA ASN A 364 6.38 1.34 -1.69
C ASN A 364 6.93 2.74 -1.41
N ARG A 365 6.06 3.75 -1.32
CA ARG A 365 6.47 5.14 -1.08
C ARG A 365 7.13 5.32 0.28
N ILE A 366 6.64 4.64 1.31
CA ILE A 366 7.30 4.63 2.62
C ILE A 366 8.65 3.94 2.54
N HIS A 367 8.73 2.81 1.84
CA HIS A 367 9.97 2.06 1.69
C HIS A 367 11.09 2.89 1.02
N GLU A 368 10.74 3.72 0.04
CA GLU A 368 11.66 4.68 -0.56
C GLU A 368 12.21 5.68 0.47
N TYR A 369 11.36 6.21 1.34
CA TYR A 369 11.75 7.15 2.38
C TYR A 369 12.57 6.51 3.51
N THR A 370 12.51 5.18 3.67
CA THR A 370 13.39 4.44 4.58
C THR A 370 14.79 4.17 4.01
N ARG A 371 15.00 4.46 2.72
CA ARG A 371 16.26 4.19 2.00
C ARG A 371 16.82 5.45 1.34
N LEU A 372 16.59 6.61 1.95
CA LEU A 372 17.17 7.85 1.44
C LEU A 372 18.70 7.77 1.56
N PRO A 373 19.44 8.40 0.63
CA PRO A 373 20.88 8.50 0.76
C PRO A 373 21.20 9.25 2.06
N GLU A 374 22.02 8.66 2.93
CA GLU A 374 22.44 9.30 4.17
C GLU A 374 23.60 10.28 3.92
N GLU A 375 23.63 11.37 4.68
CA GLU A 375 24.77 12.26 4.82
C GLU A 375 25.94 11.51 5.48
N ARG A 376 27.17 12.02 5.30
CA ARG A 376 28.35 11.38 5.89
C ARG A 376 28.22 11.33 7.41
N GLU A 377 28.79 10.30 8.01
CA GLU A 377 28.83 10.16 9.47
C GLU A 377 29.45 11.41 10.11
N GLY A 378 28.82 11.91 11.17
CA GLY A 378 29.22 13.16 11.83
C GLY A 378 30.54 13.06 12.60
N GLU A 379 30.99 11.86 12.92
CA GLU A 379 32.31 11.58 13.50
C GLU A 379 32.99 10.49 12.69
N LEU A 380 34.15 10.81 12.13
CA LEU A 380 35.04 9.84 11.49
C LEU A 380 36.08 9.36 12.51
N VAL A 381 36.54 8.12 12.38
CA VAL A 381 37.64 7.58 13.22
C VAL A 381 38.93 8.45 13.13
N THR A 382 39.06 9.22 12.06
CA THR A 382 40.16 10.16 11.82
C THR A 382 39.96 11.54 12.45
N ASP A 383 38.77 11.86 12.94
CA ASP A 383 38.50 13.15 13.55
C ASP A 383 39.24 13.25 14.88
N LYS A 384 40.00 14.34 15.03
CA LYS A 384 40.72 14.61 16.27
C LYS A 384 39.70 14.99 17.34
N THR A 385 39.73 14.33 18.49
CA THR A 385 38.99 14.75 19.68
C THR A 385 39.49 16.13 20.11
N PHE A 386 38.77 17.18 19.72
CA PHE A 386 38.98 18.51 20.27
C PHE A 386 38.49 18.48 21.72
N THR A 387 39.41 18.55 22.68
CA THR A 387 39.07 18.83 24.07
C THR A 387 38.82 20.32 24.21
N ASP A 388 37.55 20.72 24.28
CA ASP A 388 37.19 22.09 24.61
C ASP A 388 37.58 22.40 26.07
N LEU A 389 38.60 23.24 26.25
CA LEU A 389 38.99 23.79 27.55
C LEU A 389 38.14 25.04 27.83
N PHE A 390 37.05 24.87 28.55
CA PHE A 390 36.28 26.01 29.07
C PHE A 390 36.95 26.57 30.32
N VAL A 391 37.57 27.74 30.21
CA VAL A 391 38.08 28.48 31.37
C VAL A 391 37.15 29.64 31.67
N SER A 392 36.46 29.57 32.81
CA SER A 392 35.64 30.65 33.33
C SER A 392 36.51 31.57 34.19
N LEU A 393 36.78 32.78 33.69
CA LEU A 393 37.55 33.79 34.41
C LEU A 393 36.60 34.83 35.03
N PRO A 394 36.69 35.10 36.35
CA PRO A 394 35.91 36.16 36.97
C PRO A 394 36.38 37.53 36.46
N ARG A 395 35.43 38.42 36.14
CA ARG A 395 35.73 39.75 35.57
C ARG A 395 36.70 40.59 36.41
N SER A 396 36.74 40.38 37.73
CA SER A 396 37.68 41.04 38.64
C SER A 396 39.14 40.63 38.40
N ALA A 397 39.41 39.44 37.89
CA ALA A 397 40.76 38.94 37.63
C ALA A 397 41.39 39.50 36.34
N LEU A 398 40.58 39.96 35.38
CA LEU A 398 41.06 40.48 34.09
C LEU A 398 41.67 41.89 34.17
N GLY A 399 41.39 42.66 35.23
CA GLY A 399 41.81 44.07 35.35
C GLY A 399 41.21 44.99 34.29
N SER A 400 41.72 46.22 34.15
CA SER A 400 41.31 47.14 33.08
C SER A 400 42.05 46.80 31.79
N LEU A 401 41.29 46.48 30.74
CA LEU A 401 41.80 46.17 29.41
C LEU A 401 41.64 47.40 28.52
N VAL A 402 42.67 47.71 27.74
CA VAL A 402 42.66 48.76 26.72
C VAL A 402 43.02 48.16 25.38
N CYS A 403 42.22 48.47 24.37
CA CYS A 403 42.51 48.12 22.99
C CYS A 403 43.44 49.17 22.38
N ARG A 404 44.50 48.73 21.72
CA ARG A 404 45.40 49.56 20.93
C ARG A 404 45.40 49.03 19.49
N GLU A 405 45.23 49.92 18.52
CA GLU A 405 45.47 49.59 17.12
C GLU A 405 46.96 49.78 16.81
N GLY A 406 47.63 48.70 16.43
CA GLY A 406 49.00 48.70 15.95
C GLY A 406 49.07 48.40 14.45
N GLU A 407 50.28 48.44 13.88
CA GLU A 407 50.52 48.22 12.44
C GLU A 407 50.09 46.83 11.94
N GLU A 408 49.99 45.83 12.81
CA GLU A 408 49.58 44.45 12.46
C GLU A 408 48.14 44.08 12.89
N GLY A 409 47.36 45.02 13.44
CA GLY A 409 45.97 44.83 13.85
C GLY A 409 45.65 45.29 15.28
N VAL A 410 44.48 44.90 15.79
CA VAL A 410 44.02 45.25 17.15
C VAL A 410 44.69 44.36 18.19
N GLU A 411 45.25 44.99 19.23
CA GLU A 411 45.86 44.35 20.40
C GLU A 411 45.12 44.73 21.67
N VAL A 412 44.83 43.75 22.53
CA VAL A 412 44.20 43.97 23.84
C VAL A 412 45.25 43.85 24.93
N ILE A 413 45.44 44.93 25.68
CA ILE A 413 46.52 45.10 26.66
C ILE A 413 45.91 45.27 28.06
N ARG A 414 46.52 44.63 29.07
CA ARG A 414 46.16 44.85 30.49
C ARG A 414 46.93 46.03 31.06
N CYS A 415 46.24 47.09 31.48
CA CYS A 415 46.86 48.38 31.85
C CYS A 415 47.85 48.31 33.01
N GLY A 416 47.68 47.36 33.93
CA GLY A 416 48.54 47.26 35.12
C GLY A 416 49.94 46.70 34.85
N ALA A 417 50.09 45.87 33.80
CA ALA A 417 51.33 45.15 33.50
C ALA A 417 51.89 45.44 32.10
N GLY A 418 51.13 46.11 31.22
CA GLY A 418 51.53 46.37 29.83
C GLY A 418 51.61 45.13 28.93
N GLN A 419 51.13 43.98 29.41
CA GLN A 419 51.18 42.70 28.71
C GLN A 419 50.05 42.63 27.65
N VAL A 420 50.43 42.25 26.43
CA VAL A 420 49.48 41.99 25.33
C VAL A 420 48.92 40.58 25.51
N ILE A 421 47.62 40.50 25.72
CA ILE A 421 46.94 39.25 26.04
C ILE A 421 46.36 38.62 24.77
N LEU A 422 45.73 39.46 23.94
CA LEU A 422 45.10 39.04 22.69
C LEU A 422 45.61 39.90 21.54
N ARG A 423 45.96 39.25 20.44
CA ARG A 423 46.42 39.90 19.21
C ARG A 423 45.59 39.42 18.03
N GLN A 424 45.25 40.34 17.15
CA GLN A 424 44.55 40.01 15.93
C GLN A 424 45.44 39.21 14.99
N VAL A 425 44.91 38.10 14.46
CA VAL A 425 45.59 37.32 13.45
C VAL A 425 45.49 38.03 12.11
N HIS A 426 46.60 38.14 11.40
CA HIS A 426 46.68 38.81 10.11
C HIS A 426 45.51 38.43 9.17
N ARG A 427 44.72 39.45 8.78
CA ARG A 427 43.53 39.35 7.90
C ARG A 427 42.36 38.49 8.40
N ARG A 428 42.26 38.19 9.69
CA ARG A 428 41.05 37.56 10.28
C ARG A 428 40.45 38.46 11.38
N PRO A 429 39.12 38.46 11.56
CA PRO A 429 38.47 39.20 12.65
C PRO A 429 38.65 38.56 14.03
N ALA A 430 39.39 37.44 14.12
CA ALA A 430 39.60 36.69 15.36
C ALA A 430 40.85 37.17 16.09
N LEU A 431 40.70 37.38 17.41
CA LEU A 431 41.77 37.66 18.34
C LEU A 431 42.28 36.33 18.93
N LEU A 432 43.57 36.06 18.86
CA LEU A 432 44.20 34.89 19.47
C LEU A 432 45.09 35.30 20.65
N ALA A 433 45.24 34.40 21.61
CA ALA A 433 46.19 34.56 22.71
C ALA A 433 47.63 34.61 22.18
N VAL A 434 48.44 35.51 22.73
CA VAL A 434 49.86 35.62 22.36
C VAL A 434 50.60 34.38 22.88
N PRO A 435 51.43 33.71 22.04
CA PRO A 435 52.16 32.51 22.45
C PRO A 435 53.10 32.81 23.63
N GLY A 436 52.95 32.04 24.70
CA GLY A 436 53.71 32.21 25.95
C GLY A 436 52.94 32.85 27.12
N CYS A 437 51.72 33.35 26.88
CA CYS A 437 50.81 33.71 27.97
C CYS A 437 50.05 32.46 28.44
N ALA A 438 50.07 32.14 29.73
CA ALA A 438 49.26 31.04 30.25
C ALA A 438 47.78 31.40 30.15
N LEU A 439 46.88 30.42 30.01
CA LEU A 439 45.44 30.69 29.99
C LEU A 439 44.91 31.27 31.31
N ALA A 440 45.70 31.16 32.38
CA ALA A 440 45.48 31.81 33.67
C ALA A 440 45.94 33.29 33.71
N ASP A 441 46.71 33.73 32.70
CA ASP A 441 47.18 35.12 32.54
C ASP A 441 46.24 35.96 31.66
N LEU A 442 45.40 35.31 30.84
CA LEU A 442 44.20 35.90 30.22
C LEU A 442 43.21 36.31 31.30
#